data_AF-A0A9N9F2V4-F1
#
_entry.id   AF-A0A9N9F2V4-F1
#
_cell.length_a   1.000
_cell.length_b   1.000
_cell.length_c   1.000
_cell.angle_alpha   90.00
_cell.angle_beta   90.00
_cell.angle_gamma   90.00
#
_symmetry.space_group_name_H-M   'P 1'
#
loop_
_entity.id
_entity.type
_entity.pdbx_description
1 polymer ?
#
loop_
_entity_poly.entity_id
_entity_poly.type
_entity_poly.pdbx_seq_one_letter_code
_entity_poly.pdbx_strand_id
1 'polypeptide(L)'
;MTTSKQTIGLSKLDPGFTGRSNLRPTYPPQITIQEIIEFLSSTVPRRSFQPTNAFKVYRIATILQMRTNNNDLMILSGSLVSTNYSMESLEVKRTYQRLALEVNNELITRQIHA
;
A
#
# COMPACT_ATOMS: atom_id res chain seq x y z
N MET A 1 52.43 17.53 17.11
CA MET A 1 52.24 16.17 16.58
C MET A 1 50.86 15.69 17.02
N THR A 2 49.81 16.00 16.26
CA THR A 2 49.11 15.15 15.26
C THR A 2 48.30 13.97 15.83
N THR A 3 46.96 14.12 15.73
CA THR A 3 45.88 13.14 15.40
C THR A 3 45.67 11.91 16.32
N SER A 4 44.46 11.40 16.61
CA SER A 4 43.14 11.50 15.97
C SER A 4 42.01 11.23 16.97
N LYS A 5 40.88 11.92 16.79
CA LYS A 5 39.55 11.51 17.28
C LYS A 5 39.15 10.21 16.58
N GLN A 6 38.86 9.15 17.33
CA GLN A 6 38.23 7.95 16.80
C GLN A 6 36.71 8.06 17.03
N THR A 7 36.01 8.59 16.04
CA THR A 7 34.55 8.50 15.92
C THR A 7 34.23 7.04 15.63
N ILE A 8 33.73 6.31 16.61
CA ILE A 8 33.26 4.94 16.41
C ILE A 8 31.93 5.03 15.65
N GLY A 9 32.00 4.61 14.39
CA GLY A 9 30.92 4.64 13.44
C GLY A 9 29.77 3.70 13.79
N LEU A 10 28.61 4.11 13.27
CA LEU A 10 27.40 3.36 12.95
C LEU A 10 27.26 1.98 13.62
N SER A 11 26.42 1.98 14.65
CA SER A 11 25.33 1.03 14.85
C SER A 11 25.48 -0.30 14.13
N LYS A 12 25.95 -1.33 14.86
CA LYS A 12 25.64 -2.72 14.59
C LYS A 12 24.12 -2.85 14.41
N LEU A 13 23.68 -3.08 13.17
CA LEU A 13 22.35 -3.58 12.87
C LEU A 13 22.48 -5.08 12.67
N ASP A 14 21.76 -5.85 13.49
CA ASP A 14 21.53 -7.28 13.29
C ASP A 14 21.06 -7.55 11.85
N PRO A 15 21.61 -8.56 11.14
CA PRO A 15 21.20 -8.90 9.79
C PRO A 15 19.82 -9.58 9.71
N GLY A 16 19.07 -9.66 10.82
CA GLY A 16 17.80 -10.38 10.91
C GLY A 16 16.52 -9.54 10.91
N PHE A 17 16.59 -8.20 10.82
CA PHE A 17 15.40 -7.35 11.04
C PHE A 17 15.26 -6.17 10.07
N THR A 18 15.71 -6.31 8.83
CA THR A 18 15.49 -5.32 7.76
C THR A 18 14.20 -5.57 6.96
N GLY A 19 13.47 -6.65 7.23
CA GLY A 19 12.26 -7.01 6.48
C GLY A 19 10.97 -6.28 6.88
N ARG A 20 10.94 -5.56 8.01
CA ARG A 20 9.70 -4.93 8.53
C ARG A 20 9.46 -3.50 8.05
N SER A 21 10.48 -2.82 7.55
CA SER A 21 10.45 -1.36 7.30
C SER A 21 9.93 -0.96 5.91
N ASN A 22 9.74 -1.89 4.98
CA ASN A 22 9.39 -1.59 3.59
C ASN A 22 8.05 -2.21 3.16
N LEU A 23 7.04 -2.18 4.02
CA LEU A 23 5.67 -2.61 3.66
C LEU A 23 4.95 -1.53 2.83
N ARG A 24 5.57 -1.12 1.72
CA ARG A 24 5.01 -0.18 0.74
C ARG A 24 4.70 -0.95 -0.54
N PRO A 25 3.62 -0.60 -1.25
CA PRO A 25 3.39 -1.17 -2.56
C PRO A 25 4.50 -0.70 -3.52
N THR A 26 4.85 -1.54 -4.48
CA THR A 26 5.78 -1.20 -5.57
C THR A 26 5.23 -0.01 -6.36
N TYR A 27 6.13 0.90 -6.74
CA TYR A 27 5.82 2.03 -7.61
C TYR A 27 6.59 1.92 -8.94
N PRO A 28 5.94 2.09 -10.11
CA PRO A 28 4.51 2.38 -10.29
C PRO A 28 3.62 1.21 -9.84
N PRO A 29 2.34 1.47 -9.48
CA PRO A 29 1.44 0.40 -9.06
C PRO A 29 1.27 -0.62 -10.19
N GLN A 30 1.51 -1.89 -9.88
CA GLN A 30 1.30 -3.01 -10.81
C GLN A 30 -0.11 -3.60 -10.70
N ILE A 31 -0.90 -3.11 -9.74
CA ILE A 31 -2.28 -3.55 -9.49
C ILE A 31 -3.23 -2.96 -10.53
N THR A 32 -4.14 -3.79 -11.04
CA THR A 32 -5.18 -3.39 -11.98
C THR A 32 -6.47 -2.96 -11.28
N ILE A 33 -7.31 -2.19 -11.97
CA ILE A 33 -8.66 -1.82 -11.52
C ILE A 33 -9.48 -3.07 -11.19
N GLN A 34 -9.34 -4.12 -12.01
CA GLN A 34 -10.10 -5.36 -11.86
C GLN A 34 -9.75 -6.08 -10.56
N GLU A 35 -8.45 -6.21 -10.25
CA GLU A 35 -7.99 -6.82 -9.00
C GLU A 35 -8.46 -6.06 -7.76
N ILE A 36 -8.51 -4.72 -7.83
CA ILE A 36 -9.05 -3.88 -6.75
C ILE A 36 -10.55 -4.17 -6.56
N ILE A 37 -11.32 -4.25 -7.64
CA ILE A 37 -12.76 -4.50 -7.58
C ILE A 37 -13.07 -5.91 -7.07
N GLU A 38 -12.31 -6.91 -7.50
CA GLU A 38 -12.44 -8.29 -7.00
C GLU A 38 -12.12 -8.38 -5.51
N PHE A 39 -11.08 -7.67 -5.06
CA PHE A 39 -10.76 -7.56 -3.63
C PHE A 39 -11.89 -6.89 -2.84
N LEU A 40 -12.45 -5.79 -3.35
CA LEU A 40 -13.57 -5.10 -2.70
C LEU A 40 -14.83 -5.97 -2.67
N SER A 41 -15.13 -6.67 -3.77
CA SER A 41 -16.32 -7.51 -3.89
C SER A 41 -16.27 -8.77 -3.02
N SER A 42 -15.06 -9.26 -2.73
CA SER A 42 -14.86 -10.40 -1.82
C SER A 42 -14.89 -10.01 -0.35
N THR A 43 -14.69 -8.73 -0.02
CA THR A 43 -14.61 -8.24 1.36
C THR A 43 -15.84 -7.48 1.83
N VAL A 44 -16.65 -6.93 0.91
CA VAL A 44 -17.83 -6.12 1.23
C VAL A 44 -19.07 -6.71 0.55
N PRO A 45 -20.21 -6.85 1.26
CA PRO A 45 -21.47 -7.28 0.65
C PRO A 45 -21.89 -6.35 -0.49
N ARG A 46 -22.39 -6.90 -1.60
CA ARG A 46 -22.77 -6.16 -2.83
C ARG A 46 -23.69 -4.95 -2.62
N ARG A 47 -24.46 -4.90 -1.53
CA ARG A 47 -25.42 -3.82 -1.21
C ARG A 47 -24.81 -2.63 -0.45
N SER A 48 -23.53 -2.69 -0.08
CA SER A 48 -22.82 -1.65 0.67
C SER A 48 -21.79 -0.95 -0.21
N PHE A 49 -22.23 -0.36 -1.32
CA PHE A 49 -21.33 0.44 -2.14
C PHE A 49 -20.90 1.69 -1.37
N GLN A 50 -19.60 1.78 -1.11
CA GLN A 50 -18.97 3.01 -0.63
C GLN A 50 -17.87 3.39 -1.61
N PRO A 51 -17.80 4.66 -2.02
CA PRO A 51 -16.68 5.15 -2.82
C PRO A 51 -15.33 4.76 -2.19
N THR A 52 -14.44 4.27 -3.05
CA THR A 52 -13.07 3.95 -2.70
C THR A 52 -12.24 5.23 -2.81
N ASN A 53 -11.41 5.50 -1.81
CA ASN A 53 -10.50 6.64 -1.83
C ASN A 53 -9.06 6.17 -2.10
N ALA A 54 -8.17 7.12 -2.37
CA ALA A 54 -6.77 6.84 -2.69
C ALA A 54 -6.06 5.99 -1.61
N PHE A 55 -6.33 6.27 -0.32
CA PHE A 55 -5.75 5.49 0.77
C PHE A 55 -6.25 4.04 0.78
N LYS A 56 -7.54 3.81 0.53
CA LYS A 56 -8.10 2.44 0.41
C LYS A 56 -7.43 1.70 -0.75
N VAL A 57 -7.25 2.32 -1.91
CA VAL A 57 -6.56 1.70 -3.05
C VAL A 57 -5.10 1.38 -2.71
N TYR A 58 -4.39 2.34 -2.10
CA TYR A 58 -3.01 2.14 -1.63
C TYR A 58 -2.91 0.94 -0.69
N ARG A 59 -3.81 0.84 0.30
CA ARG A 59 -3.86 -0.27 1.25
C ARG A 59 -4.12 -1.60 0.55
N ILE A 60 -5.03 -1.65 -0.42
CA ILE A 60 -5.31 -2.87 -1.20
C ILE A 60 -4.06 -3.29 -1.98
N ALA A 61 -3.38 -2.34 -2.62
CA ALA A 61 -2.12 -2.60 -3.32
C ALA A 61 -1.06 -3.21 -2.38
N THR A 62 -0.91 -2.66 -1.17
CA THR A 62 -0.02 -3.23 -0.16
C THR A 62 -0.43 -4.65 0.22
N ILE A 63 -1.73 -4.91 0.46
CA ILE A 63 -2.23 -6.23 0.85
C ILE A 63 -1.97 -7.26 -0.26
N LEU A 64 -2.30 -6.93 -1.52
CA LEU A 64 -2.11 -7.84 -2.64
C LEU A 64 -0.64 -8.18 -2.84
N GLN A 65 0.26 -7.18 -2.76
CA GLN A 65 1.69 -7.44 -2.84
C GLN A 65 2.21 -8.33 -1.71
N MET A 66 1.70 -8.16 -0.48
CA MET A 66 2.08 -9.05 0.62
C MET A 66 1.62 -10.49 0.37
N ARG A 67 0.41 -10.68 -0.18
CA ARG A 67 -0.09 -12.00 -0.56
C ARG A 67 0.82 -12.65 -1.61
N THR A 68 1.20 -11.91 -2.65
CA THR A 68 2.11 -12.40 -3.71
C THR A 68 3.47 -12.80 -3.16
N ASN A 69 3.98 -12.08 -2.16
CA ASN A 69 5.28 -12.35 -1.55
C ASN A 69 5.23 -13.40 -0.43
N ASN A 70 4.09 -14.09 -0.22
CA ASN A 70 3.86 -15.02 0.90
C ASN A 70 4.18 -14.43 2.28
N ASN A 71 4.04 -13.12 2.43
CA ASN A 71 4.23 -12.44 3.70
C ASN A 71 2.98 -12.59 4.57
N ASP A 72 3.19 -12.80 5.87
CA ASP A 72 2.09 -12.91 6.82
C ASP A 72 1.30 -11.59 6.89
N LEU A 73 0.03 -11.65 6.49
CA LEU A 73 -0.89 -10.51 6.50
C LEU A 73 -1.17 -10.00 7.92
N MET A 74 -0.92 -10.79 8.97
CA MET A 74 -1.02 -10.33 10.36
C MET A 74 -0.09 -9.14 10.66
N ILE A 75 0.95 -8.93 9.86
CA ILE A 75 1.93 -7.84 10.04
C ILE A 75 1.35 -6.49 9.58
N LEU A 76 0.32 -6.48 8.72
CA LEU A 76 -0.30 -5.25 8.20
C LEU A 76 -1.24 -4.61 9.22
N SER A 77 -0.68 -3.90 10.20
CA SER A 77 -1.48 -3.00 11.02
C SER A 77 -1.97 -1.81 10.19
N GLY A 78 -3.23 -1.41 10.38
CA GLY A 78 -3.80 -0.23 9.69
C GLY A 78 -3.01 1.05 9.96
N SER A 79 -2.40 1.17 11.15
CA SER A 79 -1.53 2.28 11.55
C SER A 79 -0.26 2.38 10.69
N LEU A 80 0.37 1.25 10.39
CA LEU A 80 1.60 1.22 9.58
C LEU A 80 1.34 1.63 8.13
N VAL A 81 0.28 1.11 7.52
CA VAL A 81 -0.10 1.46 6.14
C VAL A 81 -0.46 2.94 6.03
N SER A 82 -1.18 3.47 7.04
CA SER A 82 -1.50 4.89 7.13
C SER A 82 -0.25 5.78 7.21
N THR A 83 0.70 5.40 8.06
CA THR A 83 1.98 6.10 8.22
C THR A 83 2.78 6.08 6.92
N ASN A 84 2.86 4.93 6.25
CA ASN A 84 3.54 4.83 4.96
C ASN A 84 2.89 5.75 3.92
N TYR A 85 1.55 5.72 3.81
CA TYR A 85 0.81 6.58 2.87
C TYR A 85 0.98 8.07 3.17
N SER A 86 1.03 8.48 4.45
CA SER A 86 1.22 9.89 4.81
C SER A 86 2.61 10.39 4.38
N MET A 87 3.63 9.52 4.45
CA MET A 87 5.00 9.79 4.02
C MET A 87 5.23 9.67 2.51
N GLU A 88 4.24 9.17 1.74
CA GLU A 88 4.37 9.08 0.29
C GLU A 88 4.44 10.46 -0.39
N SER A 89 5.15 10.50 -1.52
CA SER A 89 5.27 11.70 -2.35
C SER A 89 3.90 12.12 -2.91
N LEU A 90 3.79 13.39 -3.30
CA LEU A 90 2.57 13.90 -3.93
C LEU A 90 2.26 13.17 -5.25
N GLU A 91 3.30 12.76 -5.97
CA GLU A 91 3.15 12.00 -7.21
C GLU A 91 2.48 10.64 -6.96
N VAL A 92 2.98 9.88 -5.98
CA VAL A 92 2.40 8.59 -5.60
C VAL A 92 0.95 8.76 -5.15
N LYS A 93 0.67 9.76 -4.30
CA LYS A 93 -0.70 10.06 -3.86
C LYS A 93 -1.63 10.40 -5.02
N ARG A 94 -1.18 11.19 -5.99
CA ARG A 94 -1.96 11.51 -7.21
C ARG A 94 -2.23 10.28 -8.06
N THR A 95 -1.26 9.39 -8.20
CA THR A 95 -1.45 8.12 -8.92
C THR A 95 -2.55 7.27 -8.27
N TYR A 96 -2.52 7.11 -6.94
CA TYR A 96 -3.58 6.39 -6.23
C TYR A 96 -4.93 7.12 -6.21
N GLN A 97 -4.94 8.45 -6.29
CA GLN A 97 -6.18 9.22 -6.48
C GLN A 97 -6.83 8.94 -7.85
N ARG A 98 -6.03 8.89 -8.93
CA ARG A 98 -6.53 8.55 -10.27
C ARG A 98 -7.07 7.12 -10.32
N LEU A 99 -6.32 6.17 -9.79
CA LEU A 99 -6.77 4.78 -9.69
C LEU A 99 -8.08 4.66 -8.89
N ALA A 100 -8.22 5.39 -7.78
CA ALA A 100 -9.45 5.39 -7.00
C ALA A 100 -10.65 5.93 -7.80
N LEU A 101 -10.44 6.97 -8.62
CA LEU A 101 -11.47 7.51 -9.50
C LEU A 101 -11.89 6.47 -10.55
N GLU A 102 -10.93 5.83 -11.21
CA GLU A 102 -11.19 4.79 -12.22
C GLU A 102 -11.94 3.59 -11.62
N VAL A 103 -11.53 3.11 -10.45
CA VAL A 103 -12.23 2.05 -9.71
C VAL A 103 -13.67 2.44 -9.39
N ASN A 104 -13.90 3.67 -8.92
CA ASN A 104 -15.26 4.12 -8.61
C ASN A 104 -16.13 4.21 -9.85
N ASN A 105 -15.60 4.71 -10.96
CA ASN A 105 -16.33 4.79 -12.23
C ASN A 105 -16.73 3.39 -12.71
N GLU A 106 -15.81 2.43 -12.66
CA GLU A 106 -16.07 1.05 -13.05
C GLU A 106 -17.12 0.38 -12.14
N LEU A 107 -17.05 0.63 -10.83
CA LEU A 107 -18.06 0.12 -9.88
C LEU A 107 -19.45 0.71 -10.13
N ILE A 108 -19.56 1.99 -10.48
CA ILE A 108 -20.83 2.64 -10.84
C ILE A 108 -21.38 2.02 -12.13
N THR A 109 -20.55 1.87 -13.17
CA THR A 109 -20.94 1.23 -14.43
C THR A 109 -21.51 -0.16 -14.18
N ARG A 110 -20.85 -0.98 -13.36
CA ARG A 110 -21.34 -2.33 -13.01
C ARG A 110 -22.67 -2.33 -12.28
N GLN A 111 -22.97 -1.30 -11.48
CA GLN A 111 -24.28 -1.19 -10.81
C GLN A 111 -25.40 -0.80 -11.76
N ILE A 112 -25.11 0.06 -12.74
CA ILE A 112 -26.09 0.46 -13.74
C ILE A 112 -26.48 -0.72 -14.64
N HIS A 113 -25.55 -1.67 -14.86
CA HIS A 113 -25.75 -2.82 -15.73
C HIS A 113 -26.09 -4.14 -15.01
N ALA A 114 -26.23 -4.16 -13.68
CA ALA A 114 -26.53 -5.35 -12.87
C ALA A 114 -28.01 -5.41 -12.44
#